data_AF-A0A7J3A0W4-F1
#
_entry.id   AF-A0A7J3A0W4-F1
#
_cell.length_a   1.000
_cell.length_b   1.000
_cell.length_c   1.000
_cell.angle_alpha   90.00
_cell.angle_beta   90.00
_cell.angle_gamma   90.00
#
_symmetry.space_group_name_H-M   'P 1'
#
loop_
_entity.id
_entity.type
_entity.pdbx_description
1 polymer ?
#
loop_
_entity_poly.entity_id
_entity_poly.type
_entity_poly.pdbx_seq_one_letter_code
_entity_poly.pdbx_strand_id
1 'polypeptide(L)'
;MKETIKKSPQVLMLVILLLGFFEISLVPVFGDSFRSQQGLTEGWVRIISGGFNDTNQIGINNFVEYDGYLYASVHNKRGGAEIWRTQDFAHWEMIERNGLGNTRNSHILLFVLKGNLYAGTFNKDDGAELWISKDGVSFTQIVSKGLGDKDNIGIFSLPVLFKDKILVPVQNGQVGSIKDGAEIWVSEDGKTFKRSQGGGLGDPSNIGIYFHSTPFKDYLYLSTYNPVNGGEIWRTRDGVKWEKMVDKGFGVKENIIVHPLIIFKDHLYAVTYNLNGLNIFRSEDGKNWEKVVENGFNYGKYKNIWGLLTEINGVLYLTTV
;
A
#
# COMPACT_ATOMS: atom_id res chain seq x y z
N MET A 1 -48.93 -10.59 -6.80
CA MET A 1 -47.86 -11.30 -6.07
C MET A 1 -46.59 -10.49 -6.25
N LYS A 2 -46.08 -9.85 -5.19
CA LYS A 2 -44.77 -9.19 -5.23
C LYS A 2 -43.74 -10.23 -4.83
N GLU A 3 -42.83 -10.57 -5.75
CA GLU A 3 -41.66 -11.40 -5.44
C GLU A 3 -40.74 -10.62 -4.50
N THR A 4 -40.58 -11.15 -3.29
CA THR A 4 -39.58 -10.68 -2.34
C THR A 4 -38.23 -11.24 -2.79
N ILE A 5 -37.42 -10.41 -3.43
CA ILE A 5 -36.01 -10.72 -3.71
C ILE A 5 -35.31 -10.92 -2.36
N LYS A 6 -35.01 -12.18 -2.02
CA LYS A 6 -34.10 -12.50 -0.91
C LYS A 6 -32.72 -11.96 -1.29
N LYS A 7 -32.30 -10.86 -0.66
CA LYS A 7 -30.90 -10.46 -0.66
C LYS A 7 -30.08 -11.62 -0.09
N SER A 8 -29.02 -12.01 -0.79
CA SER A 8 -28.03 -12.97 -0.31
C SER A 8 -27.41 -12.47 1.01
N PRO A 9 -27.02 -13.37 1.93
CA PRO A 9 -26.33 -12.96 3.14
C PRO A 9 -25.02 -12.26 2.77
N GLN A 10 -24.89 -11.01 3.19
CA GLN A 10 -23.63 -10.27 3.12
C GLN A 10 -22.66 -10.93 4.12
N VAL A 11 -21.58 -11.51 3.61
CA VAL A 11 -20.50 -12.06 4.45
C VAL A 11 -19.54 -10.92 4.78
N LEU A 12 -19.31 -10.65 6.06
CA LEU A 12 -18.23 -9.77 6.51
C LEU A 12 -16.90 -10.55 6.43
N MET A 13 -15.89 -9.98 5.77
CA MET A 13 -14.59 -10.63 5.56
C MET A 13 -13.44 -9.81 6.19
N LEU A 14 -12.75 -10.38 7.17
CA LEU A 14 -11.59 -9.79 7.84
C LEU A 14 -10.42 -10.68 7.51
N VAL A 15 -9.44 -10.13 6.81
CA VAL A 15 -8.13 -10.78 6.68
C VAL A 15 -7.19 -10.14 7.68
N ILE A 16 -6.94 -10.85 8.77
CA ILE A 16 -5.93 -10.44 9.76
C ILE A 16 -4.55 -10.81 9.19
N LEU A 17 -3.78 -9.81 8.79
CA LEU A 17 -2.38 -9.96 8.43
C LEU A 17 -1.53 -9.89 9.72
N LEU A 18 -0.84 -11.00 10.03
CA LEU A 18 0.09 -11.06 11.15
C LEU A 18 1.54 -10.88 10.67
N LEU A 19 2.05 -9.69 10.97
CA LEU A 19 3.44 -9.21 11.09
C LEU A 19 4.29 -9.01 9.83
N GLY A 20 4.91 -7.82 9.79
CA GLY A 20 6.03 -7.45 8.94
C GLY A 20 5.69 -6.47 7.81
N PHE A 21 5.32 -5.22 8.16
CA PHE A 21 5.26 -4.09 7.21
C PHE A 21 4.22 -4.13 6.08
N PHE A 22 3.05 -4.75 6.21
CA PHE A 22 1.98 -4.56 5.21
C PHE A 22 0.57 -4.50 5.86
N GLU A 23 -0.34 -3.82 5.17
CA GLU A 23 -1.67 -3.31 5.55
C GLU A 23 -2.59 -4.31 6.30
N ILE A 24 -3.66 -3.82 6.93
CA ILE A 24 -4.88 -4.61 7.21
C ILE A 24 -5.92 -4.11 6.21
N SER A 25 -6.23 -4.87 5.18
CA SER A 25 -7.30 -4.50 4.25
C SER A 25 -8.66 -4.72 4.94
N LEU A 26 -9.40 -3.64 5.21
CA LEU A 26 -10.78 -3.66 5.67
C LEU A 26 -11.70 -3.46 4.46
N VAL A 27 -12.56 -4.43 4.15
CA VAL A 27 -13.64 -4.26 3.16
C VAL A 27 -14.95 -4.06 3.92
N PRO A 28 -15.49 -2.83 4.03
CA PRO A 28 -16.79 -2.63 4.64
C PRO A 28 -17.91 -2.96 3.64
N VAL A 29 -18.81 -3.86 4.01
CA VAL A 29 -20.13 -4.00 3.36
C VAL A 29 -21.18 -3.62 4.40
N PHE A 30 -21.84 -2.48 4.21
CA PHE A 30 -22.87 -1.99 5.14
C PHE A 30 -24.22 -2.70 4.93
N GLY A 31 -24.79 -3.17 6.02
CA GLY A 31 -26.21 -3.42 6.21
C GLY A 31 -26.69 -2.62 7.42
N ASP A 32 -27.84 -1.95 7.30
CA ASP A 32 -28.37 -1.05 8.33
C ASP A 32 -28.63 -1.75 9.67
N SER A 33 -28.40 -1.01 10.75
CA SER A 33 -28.72 -1.25 12.16
C SER A 33 -27.68 -2.02 13.01
N PHE A 34 -26.90 -1.27 13.80
CA PHE A 34 -26.23 -1.81 14.99
C PHE A 34 -26.95 -1.37 16.27
N ARG A 35 -27.69 -2.29 16.88
CA ARG A 35 -27.94 -2.32 18.33
C ARG A 35 -26.98 -3.35 18.95
N SER A 36 -26.49 -3.00 20.13
CA SER A 36 -25.44 -3.63 20.92
C SER A 36 -25.67 -5.10 21.32
N GLN A 37 -24.55 -5.80 21.54
CA GLN A 37 -24.36 -7.12 22.18
C GLN A 37 -24.56 -8.38 21.32
N GLN A 38 -23.69 -8.54 20.30
CA GLN A 38 -23.42 -9.80 19.62
C GLN A 38 -21.90 -10.00 19.54
N GLY A 39 -21.43 -11.25 19.61
CA GLY A 39 -20.00 -11.55 19.81
C GLY A 39 -19.15 -10.97 18.68
N LEU A 40 -17.95 -10.46 18.99
CA LEU A 40 -17.04 -9.83 18.02
C LEU A 40 -16.67 -10.74 16.81
N THR A 41 -17.00 -12.03 16.88
CA THR A 41 -16.74 -13.05 15.86
C THR A 41 -18.02 -13.60 15.18
N GLU A 42 -19.23 -13.18 15.57
CA GLU A 42 -20.44 -13.58 14.85
C GLU A 42 -20.44 -12.96 13.44
N GLY A 43 -20.59 -13.81 12.42
CA GLY A 43 -20.59 -13.41 11.01
C GLY A 43 -19.24 -13.57 10.27
N TRP A 44 -18.16 -13.93 10.96
CA TRP A 44 -16.85 -14.15 10.34
C TRP A 44 -16.60 -15.64 10.06
N VAL A 45 -16.11 -15.95 8.87
CA VAL A 45 -15.75 -17.33 8.47
C VAL A 45 -14.27 -17.38 8.11
N ARG A 46 -13.56 -18.38 8.64
CA ARG A 46 -12.19 -18.66 8.22
C ARG A 46 -12.22 -19.32 6.84
N ILE A 47 -11.68 -18.63 5.84
CA ILE A 47 -11.65 -19.11 4.46
C ILE A 47 -10.29 -19.70 4.02
N ILE A 48 -9.20 -19.38 4.75
CA ILE A 48 -7.87 -19.95 4.51
C ILE A 48 -7.31 -20.51 5.81
N SER A 49 -6.76 -21.72 5.75
CA SER A 49 -6.03 -22.35 6.86
C SER A 49 -4.69 -22.91 6.40
N GLY A 50 -3.69 -22.85 7.29
CA GLY A 50 -2.38 -23.47 7.06
C GLY A 50 -1.61 -22.95 5.85
N GLY A 51 -1.82 -21.69 5.45
CA GLY A 51 -1.17 -21.10 4.26
C GLY A 51 -1.51 -21.89 3.01
N PHE A 52 -2.79 -22.02 2.67
CA PHE A 52 -3.23 -22.84 1.51
C PHE A 52 -2.69 -24.29 1.56
N ASN A 53 -2.50 -24.81 2.78
CA ASN A 53 -1.84 -26.10 3.10
C ASN A 53 -0.34 -26.18 2.77
N ASP A 54 0.36 -25.04 2.63
CA ASP A 54 1.81 -24.94 2.50
C ASP A 54 2.45 -24.20 3.70
N THR A 55 3.25 -24.92 4.47
CA THR A 55 3.98 -24.39 5.64
C THR A 55 5.16 -23.46 5.30
N ASN A 56 5.53 -23.37 4.02
CA ASN A 56 6.52 -22.44 3.50
C ASN A 56 5.97 -21.00 3.41
N GLN A 57 4.66 -20.85 3.27
CA GLN A 57 4.00 -19.56 3.22
C GLN A 57 4.02 -18.89 4.60
N ILE A 58 4.36 -17.60 4.61
CA ILE A 58 4.51 -16.82 5.86
C ILE A 58 3.58 -15.62 5.94
N GLY A 59 2.97 -15.21 4.82
CA GLY A 59 1.89 -14.24 4.85
C GLY A 59 1.40 -13.86 3.46
N ILE A 60 0.33 -13.07 3.44
CA ILE A 60 -0.25 -12.51 2.23
C ILE A 60 0.20 -11.05 2.15
N ASN A 61 0.74 -10.61 1.01
CA ASN A 61 1.17 -9.21 0.87
C ASN A 61 -0.03 -8.29 0.63
N ASN A 62 -0.91 -8.66 -0.30
CA ASN A 62 -2.16 -7.96 -0.56
C ASN A 62 -3.19 -8.85 -1.26
N PHE A 63 -4.43 -8.33 -1.31
CA PHE A 63 -5.47 -8.82 -2.19
C PHE A 63 -5.80 -7.80 -3.26
N VAL A 64 -6.31 -8.26 -4.41
CA VAL A 64 -6.90 -7.39 -5.43
C VAL A 64 -8.01 -8.11 -6.17
N GLU A 65 -9.11 -7.42 -6.46
CA GLU A 65 -10.16 -7.95 -7.34
C GLU A 65 -9.82 -7.67 -8.80
N TYR A 66 -9.94 -8.68 -9.66
CA TYR A 66 -9.75 -8.54 -11.10
C TYR A 66 -10.60 -9.57 -11.86
N ASP A 67 -11.37 -9.10 -12.83
CA ASP A 67 -12.19 -9.93 -13.73
C ASP A 67 -13.07 -10.98 -13.03
N GLY A 68 -13.71 -10.60 -11.91
CA GLY A 68 -14.59 -11.48 -11.14
C GLY A 68 -13.88 -12.48 -10.23
N TYR A 69 -12.56 -12.35 -10.04
CA TYR A 69 -11.78 -13.13 -9.08
C TYR A 69 -11.18 -12.22 -8.00
N LEU A 70 -11.07 -12.74 -6.78
CA LEU A 70 -10.19 -12.18 -5.75
C LEU A 70 -8.83 -12.85 -5.86
N TYR A 71 -7.78 -12.06 -6.08
CA TYR A 71 -6.39 -12.49 -6.09
C TYR A 71 -5.74 -12.26 -4.74
N ALA A 72 -4.81 -13.13 -4.36
CA ALA A 72 -3.96 -13.02 -3.19
C ALA A 72 -2.51 -13.26 -3.60
N SER A 73 -1.63 -12.31 -3.31
CA SER A 73 -0.18 -12.52 -3.44
C SER A 73 0.38 -13.02 -2.11
N VAL A 74 1.13 -14.11 -2.13
CA VAL A 74 1.62 -14.78 -0.92
C VAL A 74 3.14 -14.75 -0.91
N HIS A 75 3.76 -14.38 0.21
CA HIS A 75 5.21 -14.45 0.36
C HIS A 75 5.61 -15.73 1.11
N ASN A 76 6.72 -16.31 0.67
CA ASN A 76 7.23 -17.58 1.11
C ASN A 76 8.57 -17.42 1.84
N LYS A 77 8.88 -18.36 2.74
CA LYS A 77 10.23 -18.46 3.34
C LYS A 77 11.29 -18.78 2.28
N ARG A 78 10.90 -19.55 1.24
CA ARG A 78 11.79 -20.02 0.16
C ARG A 78 11.05 -20.07 -1.17
N GLY A 79 11.77 -19.82 -2.27
CA GLY A 79 11.27 -20.12 -3.61
C GLY A 79 10.37 -19.04 -4.23
N GLY A 80 10.55 -17.76 -3.92
CA GLY A 80 9.77 -16.66 -4.51
C GLY A 80 8.33 -16.56 -4.01
N ALA A 81 7.70 -15.40 -4.26
CA ALA A 81 6.29 -15.18 -3.96
C ALA A 81 5.38 -15.98 -4.91
N GLU A 82 4.14 -16.19 -4.48
CA GLU A 82 3.10 -16.91 -5.22
C GLU A 82 1.90 -15.99 -5.48
N ILE A 83 1.09 -16.35 -6.48
CA ILE A 83 -0.19 -15.71 -6.76
C ILE A 83 -1.27 -16.77 -6.76
N TRP A 84 -2.31 -16.53 -5.98
CA TRP A 84 -3.50 -17.37 -5.87
C TRP A 84 -4.74 -16.57 -6.24
N ARG A 85 -5.81 -17.21 -6.69
CA ARG A 85 -7.10 -16.55 -6.89
C ARG A 85 -8.30 -17.45 -6.57
N THR A 86 -9.46 -16.83 -6.37
CA THR A 86 -10.73 -17.50 -6.10
C THR A 86 -11.91 -16.70 -6.67
N GLN A 87 -13.01 -17.36 -6.99
CA GLN A 87 -14.30 -16.71 -7.33
C GLN A 87 -15.34 -16.82 -6.22
N ASP A 88 -15.15 -17.76 -5.29
CA ASP A 88 -16.18 -18.18 -4.32
C ASP A 88 -15.68 -18.19 -2.88
N PHE A 89 -14.43 -17.76 -2.65
CA PHE A 89 -13.73 -17.73 -1.36
C PHE A 89 -13.47 -19.10 -0.72
N ALA A 90 -13.99 -20.18 -1.30
CA ALA A 90 -13.85 -21.54 -0.79
C ALA A 90 -12.78 -22.33 -1.54
N HIS A 91 -12.67 -22.12 -2.85
CA HIS A 91 -11.74 -22.81 -3.72
C HIS A 91 -10.72 -21.81 -4.26
N TRP A 92 -9.46 -22.07 -3.94
CA TRP A 92 -8.34 -21.24 -4.37
C TRP A 92 -7.49 -22.01 -5.37
N GLU A 93 -7.19 -21.37 -6.49
CA GLU A 93 -6.27 -21.89 -7.51
C GLU A 93 -4.98 -21.10 -7.51
N MET A 94 -3.85 -21.81 -7.62
CA MET A 94 -2.54 -21.21 -7.76
C MET A 94 -2.34 -20.82 -9.22
N ILE A 95 -2.03 -19.55 -9.46
CA ILE A 95 -1.79 -18.97 -10.78
C ILE A 95 -0.29 -18.84 -11.04
N GLU A 96 0.49 -18.51 -10.01
CA GLU A 96 1.92 -18.33 -10.13
C GLU A 96 2.65 -19.04 -9.00
N ARG A 97 3.72 -19.73 -9.37
CA ARG A 97 4.72 -20.25 -8.44
C ARG A 97 6.12 -19.86 -8.87
N ASN A 98 6.95 -19.49 -7.90
CA ASN A 98 8.37 -19.18 -8.06
C ASN A 98 8.69 -17.72 -8.42
N GLY A 99 7.86 -16.77 -7.99
CA GLY A 99 8.16 -15.36 -8.08
C GLY A 99 8.21 -14.88 -9.53
N LEU A 100 7.25 -15.31 -10.36
CA LEU A 100 7.16 -15.00 -11.79
C LEU A 100 8.39 -15.52 -12.56
N GLY A 101 8.82 -16.74 -12.23
CA GLY A 101 10.01 -17.36 -12.82
C GLY A 101 11.35 -16.92 -12.23
N ASN A 102 11.36 -16.00 -11.27
CA ASN A 102 12.55 -15.58 -10.52
C ASN A 102 12.33 -15.76 -9.01
N THR A 103 12.91 -16.80 -8.44
CA THR A 103 12.74 -17.13 -7.01
C THR A 103 13.30 -16.07 -6.05
N ARG A 104 14.04 -15.07 -6.54
CA ARG A 104 14.52 -13.92 -5.75
C ARG A 104 13.50 -12.78 -5.66
N ASN A 105 12.42 -12.83 -6.46
CA ASN A 105 11.22 -12.02 -6.23
C ASN A 105 10.51 -12.52 -4.98
N SER A 106 10.97 -12.03 -3.82
CA SER A 106 10.53 -12.48 -2.50
C SER A 106 9.13 -11.99 -2.13
N HIS A 107 8.66 -10.92 -2.77
CA HIS A 107 7.32 -10.38 -2.61
C HIS A 107 6.78 -9.96 -3.98
N ILE A 108 5.47 -10.04 -4.12
CA ILE A 108 4.70 -9.51 -5.24
C ILE A 108 3.59 -8.65 -4.64
N LEU A 109 3.41 -7.45 -5.17
CA LEU A 109 2.27 -6.57 -4.94
C LEU A 109 1.39 -6.57 -6.19
N LEU A 110 0.12 -6.94 -6.04
CA LEU A 110 -0.85 -6.96 -7.14
C LEU A 110 -1.71 -5.69 -7.14
N PHE A 111 -1.97 -5.14 -8.32
CA PHE A 111 -2.85 -3.97 -8.47
C PHE A 111 -3.48 -3.92 -9.86
N VAL A 112 -4.65 -3.28 -9.96
CA VAL A 112 -5.36 -3.11 -11.24
C VAL A 112 -5.24 -1.68 -11.73
N LEU A 113 -4.76 -1.51 -12.95
CA LEU A 113 -4.65 -0.21 -13.60
C LEU A 113 -5.05 -0.29 -15.06
N LYS A 114 -5.80 0.71 -15.53
CA LYS A 114 -6.32 0.79 -16.90
C LYS A 114 -6.93 -0.55 -17.40
N GLY A 115 -7.63 -1.26 -16.51
CA GLY A 115 -8.30 -2.53 -16.82
C GLY A 115 -7.39 -3.75 -16.96
N ASN A 116 -6.12 -3.70 -16.54
CA ASN A 116 -5.23 -4.86 -16.51
C ASN A 116 -4.73 -5.12 -15.09
N LEU A 117 -4.42 -6.38 -14.80
CA LEU A 117 -3.76 -6.78 -13.57
C LEU A 117 -2.25 -6.59 -13.71
N TYR A 118 -1.61 -6.02 -12.72
CA TYR A 118 -0.17 -5.84 -12.65
C TYR A 118 0.41 -6.52 -11.42
N ALA A 119 1.66 -6.94 -11.52
CA ALA A 119 2.45 -7.49 -10.41
C ALA A 119 3.79 -6.75 -10.33
N GLY A 120 3.98 -5.95 -9.28
CA GLY A 120 5.25 -5.34 -8.92
C GLY A 120 6.02 -6.22 -7.94
N THR A 121 7.31 -6.42 -8.15
CA THR A 121 8.10 -7.34 -7.30
C THR A 121 9.02 -6.61 -6.33
N PHE A 122 9.48 -7.33 -5.32
CA PHE A 122 10.67 -6.97 -4.56
C PHE A 122 11.76 -8.02 -4.69
N ASN A 123 12.89 -7.55 -5.19
CA ASN A 123 14.10 -8.34 -5.39
C ASN A 123 15.30 -7.45 -5.06
N LYS A 124 15.89 -7.73 -3.90
CA LYS A 124 17.05 -6.99 -3.38
C LYS A 124 18.37 -7.28 -4.10
N ASP A 125 18.41 -8.35 -4.90
CA ASP A 125 19.63 -8.88 -5.49
C ASP A 125 19.78 -8.43 -6.95
N ASP A 126 18.69 -8.46 -7.73
CA ASP A 126 18.69 -8.08 -9.15
C ASP A 126 17.90 -6.79 -9.47
N GLY A 127 17.18 -6.23 -8.49
CA GLY A 127 16.24 -5.13 -8.69
C GLY A 127 14.82 -5.62 -9.02
N ALA A 128 13.84 -4.76 -8.75
CA ALA A 128 12.42 -5.03 -8.93
C ALA A 128 12.03 -5.21 -10.41
N GLU A 129 10.90 -5.89 -10.58
CA GLU A 129 10.31 -6.20 -11.86
C GLU A 129 8.84 -5.75 -11.86
N LEU A 130 8.32 -5.45 -13.05
CA LEU A 130 6.90 -5.15 -13.26
C LEU A 130 6.37 -6.07 -14.35
N TRP A 131 5.23 -6.68 -14.06
CA TRP A 131 4.56 -7.62 -14.94
C TRP A 131 3.11 -7.19 -15.15
N ILE A 132 2.55 -7.56 -16.30
CA ILE A 132 1.15 -7.29 -16.67
C ILE A 132 0.46 -8.59 -17.08
N SER A 133 -0.79 -8.74 -16.66
CA SER A 133 -1.70 -9.81 -17.07
C SER A 133 -3.02 -9.23 -17.54
N LYS A 134 -3.50 -9.73 -18.68
CA LYS A 134 -4.79 -9.33 -19.27
C LYS A 134 -5.90 -10.32 -19.00
N ASP A 135 -5.55 -11.60 -18.88
CA ASP A 135 -6.45 -12.72 -18.61
C ASP A 135 -6.44 -13.12 -17.12
N GLY A 136 -5.60 -12.47 -16.32
CA GLY A 136 -5.43 -12.78 -14.91
C GLY A 136 -4.75 -14.14 -14.65
N VAL A 137 -4.16 -14.76 -15.67
CA VAL A 137 -3.47 -16.06 -15.57
C VAL A 137 -2.05 -15.95 -16.09
N SER A 138 -1.89 -15.37 -17.28
CA SER A 138 -0.61 -15.23 -17.95
C SER A 138 -0.01 -13.86 -17.65
N PHE A 139 1.21 -13.84 -17.12
CA PHE A 139 1.94 -12.61 -16.84
C PHE A 139 3.07 -12.39 -17.86
N THR A 140 3.18 -11.17 -18.37
CA THR A 140 4.25 -10.73 -19.26
C THR A 140 5.10 -9.68 -18.56
N GLN A 141 6.42 -9.87 -18.51
CA GLN A 141 7.33 -8.90 -17.92
C GLN A 141 7.43 -7.66 -18.81
N ILE A 142 7.27 -6.48 -18.23
CA ILE A 142 7.42 -5.18 -18.91
C ILE A 142 8.55 -4.34 -18.32
N VAL A 143 8.95 -4.60 -17.07
CA VAL A 143 10.15 -4.06 -16.44
C VAL A 143 10.95 -5.20 -15.85
N SER A 144 12.26 -5.16 -16.03
CA SER A 144 13.22 -6.03 -15.36
C SER A 144 14.35 -5.22 -14.74
N LYS A 145 15.10 -5.84 -13.83
CA LYS A 145 16.36 -5.32 -13.29
C LYS A 145 16.27 -3.90 -12.73
N GLY A 146 15.19 -3.60 -11.99
CA GLY A 146 14.97 -2.31 -11.34
C GLY A 146 14.99 -1.11 -12.30
N LEU A 147 14.43 -1.27 -13.51
CA LEU A 147 14.43 -0.23 -14.56
C LEU A 147 15.85 0.19 -15.00
N GLY A 148 16.81 -0.74 -14.94
CA GLY A 148 18.21 -0.49 -15.32
C GLY A 148 19.12 -0.14 -14.14
N ASP A 149 18.57 0.00 -12.93
CA ASP A 149 19.31 0.11 -11.68
C ASP A 149 18.97 -1.07 -10.78
N LYS A 150 19.93 -1.94 -10.47
CA LYS A 150 19.71 -3.09 -9.58
C LYS A 150 19.38 -2.67 -8.13
N ASP A 151 19.72 -1.44 -7.73
CA ASP A 151 19.46 -0.93 -6.39
C ASP A 151 18.01 -0.41 -6.25
N ASN A 152 17.26 -0.32 -7.35
CA ASN A 152 15.80 -0.19 -7.35
C ASN A 152 15.16 -1.55 -7.02
N ILE A 153 15.06 -1.85 -5.73
CA ILE A 153 14.76 -3.19 -5.23
C ILE A 153 13.27 -3.51 -5.05
N GLY A 154 12.36 -2.52 -5.10
CA GLY A 154 10.94 -2.77 -4.83
C GLY A 154 9.97 -1.85 -5.55
N ILE A 155 8.92 -2.43 -6.15
CA ILE A 155 7.69 -1.71 -6.53
C ILE A 155 6.63 -2.04 -5.47
N PHE A 156 6.74 -1.37 -4.32
CA PHE A 156 5.92 -1.67 -3.13
C PHE A 156 4.92 -0.60 -2.76
N SER A 157 5.06 0.61 -3.28
CA SER A 157 4.00 1.60 -3.23
C SER A 157 3.02 1.31 -4.36
N LEU A 158 1.72 1.48 -4.12
CA LEU A 158 0.71 1.26 -5.14
C LEU A 158 0.92 2.28 -6.27
N PRO A 159 1.17 1.83 -7.52
CA PRO A 159 1.20 2.75 -8.64
C PRO A 159 -0.15 3.44 -8.81
N VAL A 160 -0.13 4.70 -9.20
CA VAL A 160 -1.32 5.56 -9.22
C VAL A 160 -1.55 6.11 -10.61
N LEU A 161 -2.81 6.10 -11.04
CA LEU A 161 -3.24 6.82 -12.24
C LEU A 161 -3.57 8.27 -11.85
N PHE A 162 -2.78 9.21 -12.34
CA PHE A 162 -2.96 10.63 -12.08
C PHE A 162 -2.84 11.43 -13.38
N LYS A 163 -3.93 12.09 -13.79
CA LYS A 163 -4.03 12.85 -15.05
C LYS A 163 -3.52 12.05 -16.26
N ASP A 164 -4.11 10.87 -16.44
CA ASP A 164 -3.84 9.88 -17.50
C ASP A 164 -2.43 9.23 -17.50
N LYS A 165 -1.59 9.61 -16.55
CA LYS A 165 -0.25 9.04 -16.35
C LYS A 165 -0.25 8.04 -15.20
N ILE A 166 0.46 6.94 -15.40
CA ILE A 166 0.76 5.96 -14.34
C ILE A 166 2.06 6.42 -13.68
N LEU A 167 2.01 6.68 -12.37
CA LEU A 167 3.18 6.94 -11.56
C LEU A 167 3.52 5.65 -10.81
N VAL A 168 4.76 5.19 -10.95
CA VAL A 168 5.30 3.99 -10.30
C VAL A 168 6.41 4.45 -9.36
N PRO A 169 6.13 4.53 -8.05
CA PRO A 169 7.17 4.74 -7.07
C PRO A 169 8.01 3.47 -6.92
N VAL A 170 9.32 3.64 -6.82
CA VAL A 170 10.29 2.54 -6.76
C VAL A 170 11.20 2.77 -5.57
N GLN A 171 11.26 1.78 -4.68
CA GLN A 171 12.17 1.77 -3.55
C GLN A 171 13.60 1.56 -4.05
N ASN A 172 14.51 2.41 -3.61
CA ASN A 172 15.93 2.30 -3.91
C ASN A 172 16.73 2.18 -2.60
N GLY A 173 17.40 1.04 -2.44
CA GLY A 173 18.07 0.69 -1.19
C GLY A 173 17.14 0.28 -0.05
N GLN A 174 17.74 0.02 1.10
CA GLN A 174 17.06 -0.46 2.30
C GLN A 174 17.69 0.11 3.56
N VAL A 175 17.03 -0.05 4.71
CA VAL A 175 17.59 0.35 6.00
C VAL A 175 18.96 -0.32 6.20
N GLY A 176 19.98 0.48 6.52
CA GLY A 176 21.36 0.00 6.67
C GLY A 176 22.14 -0.15 5.35
N SER A 177 21.51 0.06 4.20
CA SER A 177 22.17 0.11 2.88
C SER A 177 21.49 1.17 2.00
N ILE A 178 21.62 2.42 2.43
CA ILE A 178 21.14 3.59 1.68
C ILE A 178 22.02 3.78 0.45
N LYS A 179 21.37 4.06 -0.68
CA LYS A 179 21.99 4.21 -2.01
C LYS A 179 21.69 5.62 -2.51
N ASP A 180 20.92 5.73 -3.59
CA ASP A 180 20.58 7.02 -4.20
C ASP A 180 19.18 7.51 -3.77
N GLY A 181 18.41 6.70 -3.03
CA GLY A 181 17.07 7.04 -2.57
C GLY A 181 16.01 6.83 -3.66
N ALA A 182 14.75 6.76 -3.24
CA ALA A 182 13.61 6.35 -4.03
C ALA A 182 13.49 7.10 -5.36
N GLU A 183 12.93 6.39 -6.33
CA GLU A 183 12.63 6.93 -7.65
C GLU A 183 11.12 6.98 -7.88
N ILE A 184 10.70 7.89 -8.76
CA ILE A 184 9.33 7.95 -9.27
C ILE A 184 9.42 7.86 -10.78
N TRP A 185 8.79 6.85 -11.35
CA TRP A 185 8.72 6.64 -12.79
C TRP A 185 7.33 6.97 -13.31
N VAL A 186 7.25 7.46 -14.54
CA VAL A 186 5.99 7.85 -15.19
C VAL A 186 5.83 7.12 -16.51
N SER A 187 4.59 6.69 -16.79
CA SER A 187 4.20 6.06 -18.04
C SER A 187 2.85 6.57 -18.51
N GLU A 188 2.71 6.78 -19.82
CA GLU A 188 1.42 7.16 -20.44
C GLU A 188 0.67 5.93 -20.96
N ASP A 189 1.41 4.91 -21.40
CA ASP A 189 0.91 3.71 -22.07
C ASP A 189 0.90 2.44 -21.17
N GLY A 190 1.46 2.54 -19.97
CA GLY A 190 1.62 1.41 -19.04
C GLY A 190 2.66 0.38 -19.47
N LYS A 191 3.53 0.72 -20.43
CA LYS A 191 4.57 -0.17 -20.98
C LYS A 191 5.93 0.50 -21.02
N THR A 192 5.96 1.78 -21.35
CA THR A 192 7.16 2.59 -21.47
C THR A 192 7.25 3.53 -20.28
N PHE A 193 8.35 3.46 -19.54
CA PHE A 193 8.55 4.24 -18.32
C PHE A 193 9.70 5.22 -18.48
N LYS A 194 9.53 6.43 -17.96
CA LYS A 194 10.57 7.45 -17.86
C LYS A 194 10.70 7.90 -16.41
N ARG A 195 11.92 8.12 -15.93
CA ARG A 195 12.12 8.61 -14.58
C ARG A 195 11.62 10.06 -14.47
N SER A 196 10.64 10.29 -13.60
CA SER A 196 10.16 11.62 -13.21
C SER A 196 11.06 12.23 -12.13
N GLN A 197 11.42 11.44 -11.12
CA GLN A 197 12.29 11.84 -10.02
C GLN A 197 13.21 10.68 -9.62
N GLY A 198 14.37 11.02 -9.09
CA GLY A 198 15.31 10.09 -8.46
C GLY A 198 16.06 10.81 -7.34
N GLY A 199 17.12 10.21 -6.80
CA GLY A 199 17.91 10.86 -5.75
C GLY A 199 17.14 11.01 -4.42
N GLY A 200 16.10 10.19 -4.20
CA GLY A 200 15.18 10.33 -3.06
C GLY A 200 14.52 11.71 -2.99
N LEU A 201 14.20 12.32 -4.14
CA LEU A 201 13.70 13.70 -4.23
C LEU A 201 14.63 14.74 -3.56
N GLY A 202 15.94 14.49 -3.58
CA GLY A 202 16.96 15.39 -3.03
C GLY A 202 17.45 15.03 -1.63
N ASP A 203 16.88 14.00 -0.98
CA ASP A 203 17.48 13.34 0.19
C ASP A 203 17.62 11.83 -0.11
N PRO A 204 18.84 11.30 -0.31
CA PRO A 204 19.06 9.86 -0.55
C PRO A 204 18.53 8.96 0.57
N SER A 205 18.29 9.50 1.77
CA SER A 205 17.71 8.76 2.89
C SER A 205 16.21 8.49 2.73
N ASN A 206 15.54 9.16 1.79
CA ASN A 206 14.18 8.82 1.36
C ASN A 206 14.24 7.54 0.52
N ILE A 207 14.39 6.38 1.15
CA ILE A 207 14.64 5.11 0.46
C ILE A 207 13.41 4.53 -0.24
N GLY A 208 12.21 4.95 0.13
CA GLY A 208 10.96 4.51 -0.51
C GLY A 208 9.88 5.59 -0.50
N ILE A 209 8.84 5.40 -1.31
CA ILE A 209 7.59 6.14 -1.19
C ILE A 209 6.62 5.29 -0.39
N TYR A 210 5.94 5.87 0.59
CA TYR A 210 4.99 5.13 1.41
C TYR A 210 3.71 4.81 0.63
N PHE A 211 3.11 3.67 0.96
CA PHE A 211 2.14 2.90 0.16
C PHE A 211 1.11 3.65 -0.69
N HIS A 212 0.47 4.69 -0.15
CA HIS A 212 -0.62 5.39 -0.82
C HIS A 212 -0.27 6.85 -1.11
N SER A 213 -0.82 7.32 -2.22
CA SER A 213 -0.85 8.73 -2.58
C SER A 213 -2.28 9.22 -2.54
N THR A 214 -2.46 10.47 -2.13
CA THR A 214 -3.79 11.04 -1.86
C THR A 214 -4.01 12.25 -2.77
N PRO A 215 -4.93 12.17 -3.73
CA PRO A 215 -5.39 13.34 -4.47
C PRO A 215 -6.07 14.30 -3.50
N PHE A 216 -5.65 15.56 -3.47
CA PHE A 216 -6.29 16.61 -2.69
C PHE A 216 -6.23 17.92 -3.47
N LYS A 217 -7.41 18.48 -3.75
CA LYS A 217 -7.58 19.60 -4.69
C LYS A 217 -6.98 19.23 -6.06
N ASP A 218 -6.13 20.09 -6.63
CA ASP A 218 -5.50 19.86 -7.95
C ASP A 218 -4.21 19.02 -7.92
N TYR A 219 -3.82 18.54 -6.74
CA TYR A 219 -2.53 17.90 -6.51
C TYR A 219 -2.69 16.44 -6.10
N LEU A 220 -1.68 15.65 -6.43
CA LEU A 220 -1.44 14.36 -5.80
C LEU A 220 -0.38 14.54 -4.71
N TYR A 221 -0.64 14.03 -3.51
CA TYR A 221 0.28 14.03 -2.38
C TYR A 221 0.85 12.62 -2.14
N LEU A 222 2.13 12.54 -1.79
CA LEU A 222 2.78 11.29 -1.37
C LEU A 222 3.67 11.54 -0.15
N SER A 223 4.05 10.45 0.52
CA SER A 223 5.02 10.48 1.61
C SER A 223 6.27 9.68 1.28
N THR A 224 7.42 10.12 1.76
CA THR A 224 8.64 9.32 1.73
C THR A 224 8.78 8.51 3.01
N TYR A 225 9.41 7.34 2.88
CA TYR A 225 9.96 6.61 4.02
C TYR A 225 11.43 7.00 4.20
N ASN A 226 11.74 7.64 5.32
CA ASN A 226 13.08 8.09 5.64
C ASN A 226 13.46 7.71 7.07
N PRO A 227 14.23 6.62 7.25
CA PRO A 227 14.60 6.12 8.58
C PRO A 227 15.71 6.95 9.26
N VAL A 228 16.29 7.95 8.59
CA VAL A 228 17.43 8.72 9.09
C VAL A 228 17.02 10.10 9.58
N ASN A 229 16.32 10.85 8.72
CA ASN A 229 16.02 12.27 8.91
C ASN A 229 14.53 12.55 9.16
N GLY A 230 13.66 11.54 9.06
CA GLY A 230 12.21 11.69 9.14
C GLY A 230 11.57 11.84 7.75
N GLY A 231 10.38 11.26 7.59
CA GLY A 231 9.64 11.21 6.34
C GLY A 231 9.16 12.59 5.89
N GLU A 232 8.96 12.73 4.59
CA GLU A 232 8.58 13.98 3.94
C GLU A 232 7.19 13.85 3.32
N ILE A 233 6.56 14.99 3.03
CA ILE A 233 5.37 15.06 2.16
C ILE A 233 5.75 15.85 0.92
N TRP A 234 5.45 15.28 -0.25
CA TRP A 234 5.62 15.92 -1.54
C TRP A 234 4.29 15.96 -2.29
N ARG A 235 4.15 16.93 -3.18
CA ARG A 235 2.99 17.04 -4.07
C ARG A 235 3.36 17.35 -5.50
N THR A 236 2.48 16.99 -6.43
CA THR A 236 2.61 17.30 -7.86
C THR A 236 1.27 17.68 -8.48
N ARG A 237 1.29 18.55 -9.50
CA ARG A 237 0.12 18.82 -10.36
C ARG A 237 0.12 18.01 -11.64
N ASP A 238 1.24 17.39 -12.03
CA ASP A 238 1.43 16.84 -13.39
C ASP A 238 2.15 15.49 -13.42
N GLY A 239 2.55 14.96 -12.26
CA GLY A 239 3.30 13.72 -12.14
C GLY A 239 4.78 13.84 -12.50
N VAL A 240 5.29 15.05 -12.75
CA VAL A 240 6.66 15.31 -13.23
C VAL A 240 7.39 16.31 -12.34
N LYS A 241 6.74 17.44 -12.04
CA LYS A 241 7.27 18.48 -11.15
C LYS A 241 6.73 18.28 -9.75
N TRP A 242 7.63 18.27 -8.78
CA TRP A 242 7.31 17.97 -7.38
C TRP A 242 7.71 19.12 -6.46
N GLU A 243 6.88 19.37 -5.46
CA GLU A 243 7.08 20.38 -4.44
C GLU A 243 7.09 19.71 -3.06
N LYS A 244 8.11 19.98 -2.24
CA LYS A 244 8.17 19.51 -0.85
C LYS A 244 7.27 20.36 0.03
N MET A 245 6.33 19.73 0.72
CA MET A 245 5.39 20.38 1.65
C MET A 245 5.78 20.19 3.11
N VAL A 246 6.40 19.05 3.44
CA VAL A 246 6.87 18.73 4.80
C VAL A 246 8.27 18.16 4.70
N ASP A 247 9.17 18.65 5.56
CA ASP A 247 10.57 18.23 5.64
C ASP A 247 10.84 17.54 6.98
N LYS A 248 11.69 16.51 6.97
CA LYS A 248 12.27 15.87 8.17
C LYS A 248 11.25 15.48 9.25
N GLY A 249 10.13 14.89 8.86
CA GLY A 249 9.12 14.42 9.80
C GLY A 249 8.45 15.53 10.61
N PHE A 250 8.23 16.72 10.02
CA PHE A 250 7.85 17.96 10.72
C PHE A 250 8.93 18.43 11.72
N GLY A 251 10.20 18.27 11.38
CA GLY A 251 11.34 18.58 12.26
C GLY A 251 11.61 17.54 13.34
N VAL A 252 10.92 16.38 13.31
CA VAL A 252 11.09 15.27 14.23
C VAL A 252 11.54 14.05 13.44
N LYS A 253 12.84 13.71 13.51
CA LYS A 253 13.42 12.61 12.72
C LYS A 253 12.80 11.24 13.01
N GLU A 254 12.24 11.05 14.20
CA GLU A 254 11.56 9.81 14.58
C GLU A 254 10.21 9.61 13.87
N ASN A 255 9.63 10.65 13.27
CA ASN A 255 8.51 10.54 12.34
C ASN A 255 9.04 10.05 10.98
N ILE A 256 9.45 8.79 10.90
CA ILE A 256 10.12 8.21 9.72
C ILE A 256 9.21 8.10 8.49
N ILE A 257 7.90 8.21 8.68
CA ILE A 257 6.86 8.34 7.65
C ILE A 257 5.88 9.42 8.10
N VAL A 258 5.36 10.21 7.16
CA VAL A 258 4.30 11.21 7.40
C VAL A 258 3.23 11.06 6.32
N HIS A 259 2.31 10.13 6.50
CA HIS A 259 1.41 9.66 5.45
C HIS A 259 0.18 10.56 5.27
N PRO A 260 0.05 11.34 4.17
CA PRO A 260 -1.19 12.05 3.85
C PRO A 260 -2.25 11.03 3.45
N LEU A 261 -3.19 10.76 4.36
CA LEU A 261 -3.97 9.51 4.35
C LEU A 261 -5.42 9.70 3.87
N ILE A 262 -6.12 10.72 4.35
CA ILE A 262 -7.56 10.88 4.08
C ILE A 262 -7.97 12.34 4.06
N ILE A 263 -8.97 12.65 3.25
CA ILE A 263 -9.66 13.94 3.27
C ILE A 263 -10.90 13.81 4.13
N PHE A 264 -11.06 14.69 5.11
CA PHE A 264 -12.26 14.75 5.93
C PHE A 264 -12.63 16.21 6.18
N LYS A 265 -13.87 16.58 5.85
CA LYS A 265 -14.38 17.96 5.99
C LYS A 265 -13.41 19.00 5.40
N ASP A 266 -13.04 18.80 4.13
CA ASP A 266 -12.13 19.66 3.35
C ASP A 266 -10.68 19.79 3.85
N HIS A 267 -10.28 18.98 4.83
CA HIS A 267 -8.90 18.93 5.31
C HIS A 267 -8.23 17.63 4.89
N LEU A 268 -6.98 17.73 4.45
CA LEU A 268 -6.11 16.58 4.30
C LEU A 268 -5.49 16.23 5.66
N TYR A 269 -5.69 15.00 6.11
CA TYR A 269 -5.11 14.46 7.33
C TYR A 269 -3.87 13.64 7.02
N ALA A 270 -2.81 13.82 7.82
CA ALA A 270 -1.59 13.03 7.75
C ALA A 270 -1.30 12.34 9.08
N VAL A 271 -0.87 11.08 9.03
CA VAL A 271 -0.54 10.26 10.20
C VAL A 271 0.93 9.85 10.13
N THR A 272 1.66 10.01 11.23
CA THR A 272 3.06 9.60 11.28
C THR A 272 3.24 8.15 11.70
N TYR A 273 4.33 7.54 11.23
CA TYR A 273 4.89 6.37 11.89
C TYR A 273 6.02 6.84 12.81
N ASN A 274 5.89 6.59 14.12
CA ASN A 274 6.90 6.98 15.10
C ASN A 274 6.86 6.04 16.31
N LEU A 275 8.01 5.45 16.66
CA LEU A 275 8.12 4.48 17.76
C LEU A 275 7.81 5.08 19.14
N ASN A 276 7.83 6.41 19.28
CA ASN A 276 7.45 7.11 20.50
C ASN A 276 5.95 7.50 20.55
N GLY A 277 5.19 7.12 19.51
CA GLY A 277 3.78 7.42 19.35
C GLY A 277 3.53 8.30 18.12
N LEU A 278 2.51 7.94 17.34
CA LEU A 278 2.08 8.64 16.14
C LEU A 278 1.67 10.08 16.45
N ASN A 279 1.84 10.94 15.47
CA ASN A 279 1.24 12.26 15.43
C ASN A 279 0.20 12.29 14.31
N ILE A 280 -0.87 13.06 14.50
CA ILE A 280 -1.83 13.35 13.44
C ILE A 280 -1.78 14.84 13.18
N PHE A 281 -1.68 15.20 11.91
CA PHE A 281 -1.74 16.56 11.42
C PHE A 281 -2.92 16.70 10.47
N ARG A 282 -3.47 17.90 10.34
CA ARG A 282 -4.42 18.23 9.28
C ARG A 282 -4.08 19.55 8.61
N SER A 283 -4.52 19.72 7.38
CA SER A 283 -4.26 20.91 6.60
C SER A 283 -5.42 21.22 5.66
N GLU A 284 -5.85 22.47 5.64
CA GLU A 284 -6.87 22.97 4.71
C GLU A 284 -6.31 23.13 3.29
N ASP A 285 -5.01 23.37 3.13
CA ASP A 285 -4.37 23.73 1.85
C ASP A 285 -3.24 22.77 1.43
N GLY A 286 -2.96 21.78 2.27
CA GLY A 286 -1.88 20.80 2.12
C GLY A 286 -0.48 21.41 2.24
N LYS A 287 -0.35 22.64 2.76
CA LYS A 287 0.92 23.35 2.96
C LYS A 287 1.09 23.79 4.42
N ASN A 288 0.04 24.35 5.01
CA ASN A 288 0.00 24.77 6.40
C ASN A 288 -0.67 23.69 7.23
N TRP A 289 0.09 23.07 8.12
CA TRP A 289 -0.36 21.91 8.89
C TRP A 289 -0.49 22.26 10.36
N GLU A 290 -1.57 21.78 10.98
CA GLU A 290 -1.76 21.83 12.42
C GLU A 290 -1.74 20.42 13.01
N LYS A 291 -1.06 20.26 14.14
CA LYS A 291 -1.03 18.99 14.89
C LYS A 291 -2.32 18.85 15.69
N VAL A 292 -3.01 17.72 15.55
CA VAL A 292 -4.27 17.40 16.25
C VAL A 292 -4.15 16.21 17.20
N VAL A 293 -3.16 15.34 17.00
CA VAL A 293 -2.80 14.29 17.96
C VAL A 293 -1.28 14.28 18.12
N GLU A 294 -0.83 14.07 19.35
CA GLU A 294 0.58 14.04 19.72
C GLU A 294 0.95 12.75 20.46
N ASN A 295 2.14 12.24 20.17
CA ASN A 295 2.81 11.14 20.88
C ASN A 295 1.90 9.92 21.15
N GLY A 296 1.05 9.56 20.19
CA GLY A 296 0.14 8.45 20.31
C GLY A 296 -0.76 8.54 21.55
N PHE A 297 -1.25 9.73 21.89
CA PHE A 297 -2.01 10.04 23.11
C PHE A 297 -1.21 9.85 24.42
N ASN A 298 0.12 9.95 24.34
CA ASN A 298 1.05 9.82 25.47
C ASN A 298 1.03 8.45 26.16
N TYR A 299 0.62 7.38 25.48
CA TYR A 299 0.66 6.02 26.05
C TYR A 299 2.09 5.46 26.21
N GLY A 300 3.07 6.13 25.60
CA GLY A 300 4.49 5.83 25.70
C GLY A 300 5.02 5.04 24.51
N LYS A 301 6.32 4.72 24.58
CA LYS A 301 7.06 4.05 23.51
C LYS A 301 6.42 2.71 23.12
N TYR A 302 6.39 2.44 21.82
CA TYR A 302 5.83 1.23 21.21
C TYR A 302 4.31 1.06 21.35
N LYS A 303 3.58 2.13 21.70
CA LYS A 303 2.12 2.13 21.72
C LYS A 303 1.59 3.23 20.81
N ASN A 304 0.57 2.91 20.02
CA ASN A 304 -0.03 3.84 19.07
C ASN A 304 1.04 4.49 18.18
N ILE A 305 1.96 3.69 17.64
CA ILE A 305 3.11 4.16 16.85
C ILE A 305 2.75 4.45 15.40
N TRP A 306 1.59 3.96 14.96
CA TRP A 306 1.01 4.17 13.64
C TRP A 306 -0.51 3.98 13.70
N GLY A 307 -1.22 4.45 12.69
CA GLY A 307 -2.66 4.24 12.60
C GLY A 307 -3.27 4.56 11.24
N LEU A 308 -4.52 4.16 11.10
CA LEU A 308 -5.38 4.42 9.95
C LEU A 308 -6.55 5.30 10.37
N LEU A 309 -6.92 6.22 9.50
CA LEU A 309 -8.11 7.05 9.64
C LEU A 309 -9.16 6.57 8.64
N THR A 310 -10.38 6.33 9.13
CA THR A 310 -11.51 5.91 8.31
C THR A 310 -12.71 6.79 8.62
N GLU A 311 -13.34 7.36 7.59
CA GLU A 311 -14.62 8.04 7.75
C GLU A 311 -15.76 7.01 7.72
N ILE A 312 -16.62 7.05 8.74
CA ILE A 312 -17.87 6.28 8.77
C ILE A 312 -18.98 7.22 9.22
N ASN A 313 -20.00 7.40 8.37
CA ASN A 313 -21.18 8.21 8.66
C ASN A 313 -20.85 9.64 9.17
N GLY A 314 -19.89 10.32 8.53
CA GLY A 314 -19.49 11.69 8.88
C GLY A 314 -18.64 11.82 10.15
N VAL A 315 -18.17 10.70 10.70
CA VAL A 315 -17.26 10.64 11.85
C VAL A 315 -15.94 10.03 11.41
N LEU A 316 -14.84 10.64 11.82
CA LEU A 316 -13.49 10.15 11.53
C LEU A 316 -13.01 9.27 12.68
N TYR A 317 -12.79 7.99 12.40
CA TYR A 317 -12.30 6.99 13.33
C TYR A 317 -10.80 6.78 13.14
N LEU A 318 -10.08 6.62 14.24
CA LEU A 318 -8.68 6.24 14.24
C LEU A 318 -8.54 4.81 14.76
N THR A 319 -7.85 3.97 14.00
CA THR A 319 -7.36 2.66 14.45
C THR A 319 -5.85 2.72 14.58
N THR A 320 -5.32 2.27 15.71
CA THR A 320 -3.88 2.36 16.01
C THR A 320 -3.24 0.99 16.22
N VAL A 321 -1.92 0.95 16.04
CA VAL A 321 -1.04 -0.17 16.38
C VAL A 321 -0.02 0.30 17.40
#